data_AF-A0A6I2YBN4-F1
#
_entry.id   AF-A0A6I2YBN4-F1
#
_cell.length_a   1.000
_cell.length_b   1.000
_cell.length_c   1.000
_cell.angle_alpha   90.00
_cell.angle_beta   90.00
_cell.angle_gamma   90.00
#
_symmetry.space_group_name_H-M   'P 1'
#
loop_
_entity.id
_entity.type
_entity.pdbx_description
1 polymer ?
#
loop_
_entity_poly.entity_id
_entity_poly.type
_entity_poly.pdbx_seq_one_letter_code
_entity_poly.pdbx_strand_id
1 'polypeptide(L)'
;MLAEGHLLIEDVPGVGKTSLGKALAESIDGTWNRIQFTPDLLPTDVTGVQIFNRQTSQFEFRAGAVFANIVLGDEINRASPKTQSAMLEVMAEYQVTIDSHSYPVPNPFLVIATQNPIEHEGTYNLPEAQIDRFLMRISVGYPDRASEMEIVDRSGSRRRPTTLSPVISTRDVERMSNVVERLYVSPAIKQYVVSIVRATRELPQLRLGVSPRGSVALARAAQAVAASDGRAFVTADDVKRLIPFVLGHRMMLSPEADLAGVTIAELLDRVVKSVPVPKRRDDA
;
A
#
# COMPACT_ATOMS: atom_id res chain seq x y z
N MET A 1 4.95 -1.07 -5.59
CA MET A 1 5.47 -2.04 -6.58
C MET A 1 6.98 -2.17 -6.53
N LEU A 2 7.78 -1.14 -6.84
CA LEU A 2 9.27 -1.25 -6.82
C LEU A 2 9.86 -1.49 -5.42
N ALA A 3 9.18 -1.00 -4.38
CA ALA A 3 9.51 -1.30 -2.99
C ALA A 3 8.84 -2.59 -2.47
N GLU A 4 8.23 -3.39 -3.36
CA GLU A 4 7.51 -4.64 -3.02
C GLU A 4 6.52 -4.47 -1.87
N GLY A 5 5.75 -3.40 -1.95
CA GLY A 5 4.76 -3.06 -0.95
C GLY A 5 3.43 -2.64 -1.55
N HIS A 6 2.38 -2.86 -0.78
CA HIS A 6 0.99 -2.60 -1.11
C HIS A 6 0.57 -1.19 -0.71
N LEU A 7 -0.46 -0.68 -1.39
CA LEU A 7 -0.97 0.68 -1.21
C LEU A 7 -2.38 0.64 -0.67
N LEU A 8 -2.63 1.43 0.37
CA LEU A 8 -3.98 1.72 0.87
C LEU A 8 -4.33 3.17 0.51
N ILE A 9 -5.47 3.38 -0.12
CA ILE A 9 -5.99 4.70 -0.48
C ILE A 9 -7.22 4.98 0.38
N GLU A 10 -7.11 5.94 1.29
CA GLU A 10 -8.20 6.41 2.13
C GLU A 10 -8.72 7.74 1.61
N ASP A 11 -9.97 7.76 1.15
CA ASP A 11 -10.57 9.02 0.71
C ASP A 11 -12.08 8.96 0.58
N VAL A 12 -12.69 10.11 0.35
CA VAL A 12 -14.13 10.26 0.08
C VAL A 12 -14.53 9.75 -1.32
N PRO A 13 -15.78 9.29 -1.52
CA PRO A 13 -16.26 8.83 -2.82
C PRO A 13 -16.07 9.86 -3.94
N GLY A 14 -15.87 9.39 -5.18
CA GLY A 14 -15.88 10.25 -6.37
C GLY A 14 -14.55 10.90 -6.78
N VAL A 15 -13.47 10.77 -5.99
CA VAL A 15 -12.16 11.38 -6.29
C VAL A 15 -11.27 10.58 -7.25
N GLY A 16 -11.84 9.67 -8.04
CA GLY A 16 -11.11 8.96 -9.11
C GLY A 16 -10.09 7.90 -8.65
N LYS A 17 -10.14 7.43 -7.39
CA LYS A 17 -9.21 6.40 -6.85
C LYS A 17 -9.13 5.14 -7.72
N THR A 18 -10.28 4.60 -8.10
CA THR A 18 -10.36 3.40 -8.95
C THR A 18 -9.80 3.67 -10.35
N SER A 19 -9.99 4.88 -10.88
CA SER A 19 -9.40 5.30 -12.17
C SER A 19 -7.88 5.38 -12.08
N LEU A 20 -7.32 5.88 -10.98
CA LEU A 20 -5.87 5.91 -10.74
C LEU A 20 -5.29 4.49 -10.67
N GLY A 21 -5.91 3.61 -9.87
CA GLY A 21 -5.48 2.22 -9.77
C GLY A 21 -5.55 1.50 -11.12
N LYS A 22 -6.63 1.72 -11.88
CA LYS A 22 -6.80 1.15 -13.22
C LYS A 22 -5.77 1.69 -14.21
N ALA A 23 -5.52 3.00 -14.21
CA ALA A 23 -4.53 3.60 -15.10
C ALA A 23 -3.11 3.06 -14.83
N LEU A 24 -2.75 2.87 -13.55
CA LEU A 24 -1.51 2.22 -13.18
C LEU A 24 -1.46 0.76 -13.64
N ALA A 25 -2.57 0.03 -13.49
CA ALA A 25 -2.67 -1.36 -13.92
C ALA A 25 -2.51 -1.53 -15.45
N GLU A 26 -3.16 -0.68 -16.24
CA GLU A 26 -3.07 -0.70 -17.71
C GLU A 26 -1.72 -0.19 -18.23
N SER A 27 -0.95 0.54 -17.41
CA SER A 27 0.39 1.04 -17.77
C SER A 27 1.47 -0.03 -17.69
N ILE A 28 1.18 -1.20 -17.11
CA ILE A 28 2.12 -2.31 -16.92
C ILE A 28 1.65 -3.50 -17.76
N ASP A 29 2.56 -4.10 -18.53
CA ASP A 29 2.28 -5.28 -19.35
C ASP A 29 2.25 -6.53 -18.45
N GLY A 30 1.14 -6.67 -17.73
CA GLY A 30 0.86 -7.73 -16.78
C GLY A 30 -0.64 -7.94 -16.61
N THR A 31 -1.01 -8.97 -15.86
CA THR A 31 -2.42 -9.23 -15.55
C THR A 31 -2.88 -8.35 -14.40
N TRP A 32 -4.14 -7.92 -14.43
CA TRP A 32 -4.75 -7.24 -13.30
C TRP A 32 -6.19 -7.67 -13.11
N ASN A 33 -6.62 -7.69 -11.85
CA ASN A 33 -7.98 -8.02 -11.47
C ASN A 33 -8.56 -6.91 -10.59
N ARG A 34 -9.87 -6.70 -10.69
CA ARG A 34 -10.63 -5.84 -9.78
C ARG A 34 -11.48 -6.69 -8.85
N ILE A 35 -11.41 -6.41 -7.56
CA ILE A 35 -12.26 -6.99 -6.53
C ILE A 35 -13.08 -5.85 -5.94
N GLN A 36 -14.40 -5.93 -6.10
CA GLN A 36 -15.30 -5.08 -5.33
C GLN A 36 -15.59 -5.78 -4.01
N PHE A 37 -15.18 -5.21 -2.89
CA PHE A 37 -15.47 -5.77 -1.59
C PHE A 37 -16.92 -5.47 -1.23
N THR A 38 -17.69 -6.53 -1.01
CA THR A 38 -19.09 -6.49 -0.62
C THR A 38 -19.31 -7.40 0.59
N PRO A 39 -20.40 -7.22 1.36
CA PRO A 39 -20.67 -8.04 2.55
C PRO A 39 -20.79 -9.54 2.26
N ASP A 40 -21.18 -9.91 1.04
CA ASP A 40 -21.38 -11.27 0.55
C ASP A 40 -20.13 -11.90 -0.09
N LEU A 41 -19.07 -11.11 -0.33
CA LEU A 41 -17.82 -11.60 -0.92
C LEU A 41 -17.18 -12.66 -0.03
N LEU A 42 -16.95 -13.85 -0.57
CA LEU A 42 -16.37 -14.97 0.17
C LEU A 42 -14.84 -14.94 0.11
N PRO A 43 -14.15 -15.47 1.13
CA PRO A 43 -12.69 -15.67 1.07
C PRO A 43 -12.24 -16.44 -0.18
N THR A 44 -13.02 -17.43 -0.61
CA THR A 44 -12.72 -18.26 -1.79
C THR A 44 -12.82 -17.49 -3.12
N ASP A 45 -13.59 -16.41 -3.19
CA ASP A 45 -13.61 -15.55 -4.38
C ASP A 45 -12.29 -14.78 -4.52
N VAL A 46 -11.65 -14.49 -3.38
CA VAL A 46 -10.35 -13.82 -3.29
C VAL A 46 -9.22 -14.82 -3.55
N THR A 47 -9.17 -15.92 -2.78
CA THR A 47 -8.04 -16.87 -2.77
C THR A 47 -8.18 -18.03 -3.76
N GLY A 48 -9.39 -18.34 -4.21
CA GLY A 48 -9.68 -19.48 -5.06
C GLY A 48 -10.20 -20.69 -4.28
N VAL A 49 -10.50 -21.76 -5.01
CA VAL A 49 -11.12 -22.98 -4.48
C VAL A 49 -10.74 -24.21 -5.31
N GLN A 50 -10.73 -25.39 -4.68
CA GLN A 50 -10.63 -26.68 -5.37
C GLN A 50 -12.01 -27.13 -5.86
N ILE A 51 -12.17 -27.34 -7.16
CA ILE A 51 -13.43 -27.81 -7.75
C ILE A 51 -13.21 -29.24 -8.26
N PHE A 52 -14.10 -30.16 -7.89
CA PHE A 52 -14.06 -31.52 -8.42
C PHE A 52 -14.54 -31.55 -9.88
N ASN A 53 -13.64 -31.86 -10.80
CA ASN A 53 -13.97 -32.06 -12.20
C ASN A 53 -14.47 -33.50 -12.41
N ARG A 54 -15.75 -33.65 -12.73
CA ARG A 54 -16.39 -34.96 -12.92
C ARG A 54 -15.88 -35.73 -14.14
N GLN A 55 -15.32 -35.04 -15.15
CA GLN A 55 -14.79 -35.69 -16.35
C GLN A 55 -13.43 -36.35 -16.09
N THR A 56 -12.56 -35.67 -15.33
CA THR A 56 -11.22 -36.16 -14.98
C THR A 56 -11.21 -36.94 -13.67
N SER A 57 -12.29 -36.84 -12.87
CA SER A 57 -12.38 -37.35 -11.49
C SER A 57 -11.26 -36.82 -10.59
N GLN A 58 -10.83 -35.58 -10.84
CA GLN A 58 -9.75 -34.92 -10.11
C GLN A 58 -10.23 -33.58 -9.55
N PHE A 59 -9.60 -33.15 -8.45
CA PHE A 59 -9.76 -31.79 -7.95
C PHE A 59 -8.87 -30.84 -8.76
N GLU A 60 -9.48 -29.80 -9.33
CA GLU A 60 -8.80 -28.77 -10.10
C GLU A 60 -8.88 -27.43 -9.35
N PHE A 61 -7.73 -26.79 -9.17
CA PHE A 61 -7.67 -25.50 -8.54
C PHE A 61 -8.22 -24.43 -9.49
N ARG A 62 -9.20 -23.67 -9.01
CA ARG A 62 -9.68 -22.46 -9.66
C ARG A 62 -9.16 -21.25 -8.90
N ALA A 63 -8.22 -20.55 -9.55
CA ALA A 63 -7.61 -19.34 -9.03
C ALA A 63 -8.65 -18.27 -8.72
N GLY A 64 -8.54 -17.68 -7.52
CA GLY A 64 -9.32 -16.51 -7.13
C GLY A 64 -8.77 -15.22 -7.73
N ALA A 65 -9.41 -14.10 -7.39
CA ALA A 65 -9.09 -12.82 -7.98
C ALA A 65 -7.69 -12.28 -7.61
N VAL A 66 -7.04 -12.80 -6.55
CA VAL A 66 -5.67 -12.37 -6.18
C VAL A 66 -4.58 -12.84 -7.14
N PHE A 67 -4.86 -13.79 -8.03
CA PHE A 67 -3.87 -14.30 -9.00
C PHE A 67 -3.74 -13.37 -10.20
N ALA A 68 -3.19 -12.17 -9.96
CA ALA A 68 -2.83 -11.19 -10.97
C ALA A 68 -1.63 -10.37 -10.51
N ASN A 69 -0.88 -9.74 -11.42
CA ASN A 69 0.22 -8.85 -11.05
C ASN A 69 -0.26 -7.64 -10.25
N ILE A 70 -1.46 -7.12 -10.58
CA ILE A 70 -2.05 -5.99 -9.88
C ILE A 70 -3.49 -6.33 -9.47
N VAL A 71 -3.80 -6.17 -8.19
CA VAL A 71 -5.15 -6.38 -7.64
C VAL A 71 -5.67 -5.05 -7.13
N LEU A 72 -6.76 -4.58 -7.72
CA LEU A 72 -7.49 -3.39 -7.27
C LEU A 72 -8.64 -3.83 -6.37
N GLY A 73 -8.50 -3.60 -5.06
CA GLY A 73 -9.52 -3.92 -4.07
C GLY A 73 -10.31 -2.68 -3.69
N ASP A 74 -11.51 -2.51 -4.22
CA ASP A 74 -12.35 -1.36 -3.89
C ASP A 74 -13.16 -1.63 -2.61
N GLU A 75 -13.16 -0.65 -1.70
CA GLU A 75 -13.97 -0.64 -0.47
C GLU A 75 -13.70 -1.83 0.45
N ILE A 76 -12.43 -2.14 0.71
CA ILE A 76 -12.00 -3.31 1.52
C ILE A 76 -12.72 -3.41 2.88
N ASN A 77 -13.12 -2.27 3.45
CA ASN A 77 -13.86 -2.19 4.70
C ASN A 77 -15.32 -2.69 4.60
N ARG A 78 -15.87 -3.00 3.42
CA ARG A 78 -17.24 -3.52 3.27
C ARG A 78 -17.36 -5.04 3.35
N ALA A 79 -16.26 -5.79 3.19
CA ALA A 79 -16.33 -7.25 3.31
C ALA A 79 -16.09 -7.72 4.75
N SER A 80 -16.50 -8.97 5.01
CA SER A 80 -16.31 -9.59 6.31
C SER A 80 -14.82 -9.62 6.73
N PRO A 81 -14.52 -9.62 8.05
CA PRO A 81 -13.15 -9.73 8.56
C PRO A 81 -12.39 -10.97 8.04
N LYS A 82 -13.12 -12.06 7.75
CA LYS A 82 -12.53 -13.28 7.16
C LYS A 82 -12.05 -13.04 5.73
N THR A 83 -12.85 -12.38 4.91
CA THR A 83 -12.52 -12.05 3.52
C THR A 83 -11.38 -11.03 3.45
N GLN A 84 -11.38 -10.02 4.33
CA GLN A 84 -10.27 -9.09 4.48
C GLN A 84 -8.97 -9.83 4.83
N SER A 85 -9.03 -10.71 5.84
CA SER A 85 -7.86 -11.48 6.29
C SER A 85 -7.29 -12.36 5.17
N ALA A 86 -8.15 -12.97 4.34
CA ALA A 86 -7.72 -13.79 3.22
C ALA A 86 -6.86 -13.01 2.21
N MET A 87 -7.25 -11.79 1.84
CA MET A 87 -6.43 -10.96 0.94
C MET A 87 -5.11 -10.53 1.62
N LEU A 88 -5.18 -10.13 2.88
CA LEU A 88 -4.03 -9.63 3.64
C LEU A 88 -2.99 -10.70 3.95
N GLU A 89 -3.41 -11.96 4.06
CA GLU A 89 -2.53 -13.11 4.16
C GLU A 89 -1.74 -13.29 2.86
N VAL A 90 -2.41 -13.22 1.71
CA VAL A 90 -1.75 -13.29 0.39
C VAL A 90 -0.76 -12.13 0.18
N MET A 91 -1.09 -10.93 0.67
CA MET A 91 -0.16 -9.79 0.68
C MET A 91 1.10 -10.03 1.53
N ALA A 92 0.99 -10.80 2.61
CA ALA A 92 2.13 -11.08 3.48
C ALA A 92 2.99 -12.23 2.95
N GLU A 93 2.34 -13.29 2.45
CA GLU A 93 3.00 -14.55 2.09
C GLU A 93 3.32 -14.67 0.60
N TYR A 94 2.78 -13.79 -0.26
CA TYR A 94 2.92 -13.86 -1.72
C TYR A 94 2.51 -15.22 -2.32
N GLN A 95 1.59 -15.91 -1.65
CA GLN A 95 1.03 -17.18 -2.08
C GLN A 95 -0.32 -17.42 -1.40
N VAL A 96 -1.09 -18.35 -1.94
CA VAL A 96 -2.32 -18.87 -1.32
C VAL A 96 -2.09 -20.34 -1.01
N THR A 97 -2.44 -20.78 0.20
CA THR A 97 -2.39 -22.21 0.55
C THR A 97 -3.81 -22.77 0.70
N ILE A 98 -4.15 -23.80 -0.08
CA ILE A 98 -5.43 -24.52 -0.01
C ILE A 98 -5.15 -26.01 0.06
N ASP A 99 -5.77 -26.73 1.01
CA ASP A 99 -5.62 -28.18 1.19
C ASP A 99 -4.14 -28.65 1.17
N SER A 100 -3.30 -27.94 1.91
CA SER A 100 -1.84 -28.17 2.02
C SER A 100 -1.03 -27.95 0.72
N HIS A 101 -1.63 -27.37 -0.33
CA HIS A 101 -0.94 -27.00 -1.55
C HIS A 101 -0.82 -25.47 -1.63
N SER A 102 0.41 -24.99 -1.85
CA SER A 102 0.70 -23.56 -1.97
C SER A 102 0.80 -23.15 -3.44
N TYR A 103 0.08 -22.11 -3.79
CA TYR A 103 0.00 -21.52 -5.13
C TYR A 103 0.58 -20.11 -5.07
N PRO A 104 1.74 -19.84 -5.68
CA PRO A 104 2.34 -18.51 -5.66
C PRO A 104 1.52 -17.53 -6.50
N VAL A 105 1.41 -16.28 -6.05
CA VAL A 105 0.86 -15.21 -6.91
C VAL A 105 1.89 -14.76 -7.94
N PRO A 106 1.47 -14.13 -9.06
CA PRO A 106 2.40 -13.62 -10.06
C PRO A 106 3.41 -12.62 -9.48
N ASN A 107 4.66 -12.69 -9.93
CA ASN A 107 5.67 -11.67 -9.65
C ASN A 107 5.79 -10.75 -10.88
N PRO A 108 5.82 -9.41 -10.73
CA PRO A 108 5.57 -8.62 -9.51
C PRO A 108 4.12 -8.70 -9.05
N PHE A 109 3.89 -8.55 -7.74
CA PHE A 109 2.57 -8.52 -7.11
C PHE A 109 2.32 -7.20 -6.38
N LEU A 110 1.21 -6.53 -6.71
CA LEU A 110 0.77 -5.30 -6.06
C LEU A 110 -0.71 -5.37 -5.71
N VAL A 111 -1.04 -4.98 -4.49
CA VAL A 111 -2.43 -4.75 -4.08
C VAL A 111 -2.60 -3.26 -3.85
N ILE A 112 -3.63 -2.69 -4.47
CA ILE A 112 -4.09 -1.32 -4.24
C ILE A 112 -5.49 -1.43 -3.67
N ALA A 113 -5.61 -1.22 -2.37
CA ALA A 113 -6.88 -1.26 -1.67
C ALA A 113 -7.41 0.17 -1.47
N THR A 114 -8.71 0.35 -1.60
CA THR A 114 -9.39 1.60 -1.24
C THR A 114 -10.32 1.35 -0.06
N GLN A 115 -10.47 2.35 0.82
CA GLN A 115 -11.51 2.36 1.84
C GLN A 115 -12.12 3.74 2.01
N ASN A 116 -13.41 3.77 2.34
CA ASN A 116 -14.15 5.00 2.63
C ASN A 116 -14.32 5.15 4.15
N PRO A 117 -13.75 6.18 4.79
CA PRO A 117 -13.81 6.35 6.24
C PRO A 117 -15.17 6.84 6.77
N ILE A 118 -16.09 7.30 5.90
CA ILE A 118 -17.34 7.98 6.31
C ILE A 118 -18.55 7.02 6.36
N GLU A 119 -18.47 5.84 5.76
CA GLU A 119 -19.57 4.87 5.79
C GLU A 119 -19.62 4.16 7.16
N HIS A 120 -20.72 4.37 7.90
CA HIS A 120 -20.89 3.81 9.25
C HIS A 120 -21.77 2.54 9.28
N GLU A 121 -22.58 2.29 8.25
CA GLU A 121 -23.45 1.11 8.19
C GLU A 121 -22.83 0.00 7.35
N GLY A 122 -22.66 -1.18 7.96
CA GLY A 122 -22.22 -2.39 7.25
C GLY A 122 -20.73 -2.46 6.91
N THR A 123 -19.90 -1.61 7.52
CA THR A 123 -18.43 -1.65 7.35
C THR A 123 -17.71 -2.27 8.54
N TYR A 124 -16.64 -2.99 8.25
CA TYR A 124 -15.69 -3.56 9.19
C TYR A 124 -14.35 -2.83 9.06
N ASN A 125 -13.98 -2.09 10.10
CA ASN A 125 -12.68 -1.43 10.17
C ASN A 125 -11.57 -2.48 10.14
N LEU A 126 -10.52 -2.21 9.35
CA LEU A 126 -9.32 -3.02 9.36
C LEU A 126 -8.61 -2.85 10.72
N PRO A 127 -8.34 -3.94 11.46
CA PRO A 127 -7.47 -3.90 12.62
C PRO A 127 -6.10 -3.30 12.28
N GLU A 128 -5.44 -2.70 13.26
CA GLU A 128 -4.16 -2.00 13.06
C GLU A 128 -3.07 -2.97 12.58
N ALA A 129 -3.09 -4.21 13.09
CA ALA A 129 -2.20 -5.28 12.65
C ALA A 129 -2.39 -5.63 11.15
N GLN A 130 -3.59 -5.39 10.61
CA GLN A 130 -3.89 -5.56 9.19
C GLN A 130 -3.41 -4.36 8.37
N ILE A 131 -3.70 -3.14 8.84
CA ILE A 131 -3.26 -1.90 8.19
C ILE A 131 -1.71 -1.82 8.12
N ASP A 132 -0.99 -2.34 9.11
CA ASP A 132 0.48 -2.39 9.14
C ASP A 132 1.11 -3.23 7.99
N ARG A 133 0.31 -4.06 7.30
CA ARG A 133 0.75 -4.80 6.09
C ARG A 133 0.84 -3.92 4.85
N PHE A 134 0.18 -2.77 4.83
CA PHE A 134 0.34 -1.81 3.75
C PHE A 134 1.65 -1.03 3.93
N LEU A 135 2.42 -0.90 2.85
CA LEU A 135 3.65 -0.12 2.84
C LEU A 135 3.33 1.36 3.00
N MET A 136 2.35 1.84 2.24
CA MET A 136 1.90 3.23 2.28
C MET A 136 0.40 3.34 2.42
N ARG A 137 -0.01 4.39 3.11
CA ARG A 137 -1.36 4.90 3.12
C ARG A 137 -1.38 6.33 2.60
N ILE A 138 -2.20 6.58 1.58
CA ILE A 138 -2.32 7.90 0.97
C ILE A 138 -3.77 8.37 0.98
N SER A 139 -3.94 9.68 0.88
CA SER A 139 -5.20 10.35 0.57
C SER A 139 -4.99 11.19 -0.67
N VAL A 140 -5.93 11.17 -1.60
CA VAL A 140 -5.88 11.91 -2.87
C VAL A 140 -6.40 13.34 -2.67
N GLY A 141 -7.41 13.51 -1.80
CA GLY A 141 -8.17 14.73 -1.64
C GLY A 141 -9.04 15.04 -2.85
N TYR A 142 -9.80 16.14 -2.76
CA TYR A 142 -10.42 16.74 -3.92
C TYR A 142 -9.35 17.37 -4.82
N PRO A 143 -9.50 17.28 -6.16
CA PRO A 143 -8.62 17.98 -7.08
C PRO A 143 -8.64 19.48 -6.81
N ASP A 144 -7.54 20.17 -7.12
CA ASP A 144 -7.56 21.63 -7.13
C ASP A 144 -8.49 22.15 -8.24
N ARG A 145 -8.87 23.42 -8.14
CA ARG A 145 -9.82 24.05 -9.06
C ARG A 145 -9.42 23.88 -10.54
N ALA A 146 -8.14 23.96 -10.86
CA ALA A 146 -7.66 23.84 -12.24
C ALA A 146 -7.82 22.41 -12.76
N SER A 147 -7.42 21.43 -11.95
CA SER A 147 -7.58 20.00 -12.25
C SER A 147 -9.05 19.60 -12.35
N GLU A 148 -9.91 20.15 -11.48
CA GLU A 148 -11.35 19.91 -11.51
C GLU A 148 -11.98 20.48 -12.79
N MET A 149 -11.59 21.68 -13.21
CA MET A 149 -12.02 22.25 -14.49
C MET A 149 -11.61 21.36 -15.68
N GLU A 150 -10.37 20.85 -15.70
CA GLU A 150 -9.95 19.91 -16.74
C GLU A 150 -10.77 18.61 -16.75
N ILE A 151 -11.15 18.09 -15.59
CA ILE A 151 -12.00 16.90 -15.48
C ILE A 151 -13.38 17.18 -16.08
N VAL A 152 -13.98 18.35 -15.80
CA VAL A 152 -15.27 18.76 -16.37
C VAL A 152 -15.19 18.88 -17.89
N ASP A 153 -14.16 19.54 -18.41
CA ASP A 153 -13.95 19.72 -19.85
C ASP A 153 -13.79 18.38 -20.57
N ARG A 154 -13.07 17.44 -19.97
CA ARG A 154 -12.86 16.09 -20.54
C ARG A 154 -14.12 15.21 -20.44
N SER A 155 -14.92 15.38 -19.39
CA SER A 155 -16.15 14.62 -19.14
C SER A 155 -17.27 14.90 -20.17
N GLY A 156 -17.26 16.09 -20.80
CA GLY A 156 -18.19 16.43 -21.88
C GLY A 156 -17.92 15.70 -23.20
N SER A 157 -16.71 15.15 -23.39
CA SER A 157 -16.38 14.34 -24.56
C SER A 157 -16.76 12.87 -24.31
N ARG A 158 -17.57 12.26 -25.18
CA ARG A 158 -17.83 10.79 -25.20
C ARG A 158 -16.57 9.97 -25.53
N ARG A 159 -15.36 10.47 -25.25
CA ARG A 159 -14.14 9.70 -25.37
C ARG A 159 -14.24 8.59 -24.34
N ARG A 160 -14.38 7.35 -24.83
CA ARG A 160 -14.13 6.16 -24.03
C ARG A 160 -12.80 6.37 -23.30
N PRO A 161 -12.63 5.88 -22.07
CA PRO A 161 -11.32 5.90 -21.41
C PRO A 161 -10.30 5.46 -22.45
N THR A 162 -9.36 6.34 -22.79
CA THR A 162 -8.29 6.03 -23.74
C THR A 162 -7.69 4.74 -23.24
N THR A 163 -7.77 3.67 -24.04
CA THR A 163 -7.10 2.40 -23.73
C THR A 163 -5.63 2.74 -23.57
N LEU A 164 -5.17 2.77 -22.33
CA LEU A 164 -3.77 3.02 -22.03
C LEU A 164 -3.00 1.84 -22.60
N SER A 165 -1.92 2.14 -23.31
CA SER A 165 -0.99 1.11 -23.75
C SER A 165 0.05 0.92 -22.66
N PRO A 166 0.44 -0.32 -22.34
CA PRO A 166 1.52 -0.57 -21.40
C PRO A 166 2.79 0.17 -21.81
N VAL A 167 3.45 0.79 -20.84
CA VAL A 167 4.71 1.53 -21.04
C VAL A 167 5.91 0.79 -20.45
N ILE A 168 5.67 -0.27 -19.68
CA ILE A 168 6.70 -1.07 -19.01
C ILE A 168 6.24 -2.53 -18.88
N SER A 169 7.17 -3.49 -18.99
CA SER A 169 6.84 -4.90 -18.77
C SER A 169 6.95 -5.33 -17.31
N THR A 170 6.27 -6.40 -16.93
CA THR A 170 6.45 -7.05 -15.62
C THR A 170 7.91 -7.42 -15.34
N ARG A 171 8.64 -7.91 -16.35
CA ARG A 171 10.08 -8.21 -16.25
C ARG A 171 10.94 -6.96 -16.00
N ASP A 172 10.58 -5.82 -16.57
CA ASP A 172 11.24 -4.55 -16.29
C ASP A 172 11.01 -4.12 -14.84
N VAL A 173 9.78 -4.24 -14.36
CA VAL A 173 9.43 -3.94 -12.97
C VAL A 173 10.22 -4.83 -12.01
N GLU A 174 10.33 -6.13 -12.25
CA GLU A 174 11.17 -7.03 -11.44
C GLU A 174 12.64 -6.58 -11.43
N ARG A 175 13.20 -6.22 -12.60
CA ARG A 175 14.58 -5.70 -12.68
C ARG A 175 14.74 -4.43 -11.87
N MET A 176 13.78 -3.52 -11.94
CA MET A 176 13.80 -2.26 -11.18
C MET A 176 13.66 -2.50 -9.67
N SER A 177 12.81 -3.43 -9.24
CA SER A 177 12.69 -3.82 -7.82
C SER A 177 14.02 -4.35 -7.27
N ASN A 178 14.72 -5.20 -8.04
CA ASN A 178 16.05 -5.69 -7.68
C ASN A 178 17.10 -4.57 -7.54
N VAL A 179 17.02 -3.53 -8.38
CA VAL A 179 17.90 -2.35 -8.27
C VAL A 179 17.59 -1.56 -7.00
N VAL A 180 16.30 -1.30 -6.73
CA VAL A 180 15.84 -0.63 -5.49
C VAL A 180 16.31 -1.38 -4.27
N GLU A 181 16.22 -2.72 -4.29
CA GLU A 181 16.60 -3.55 -3.15
C GLU A 181 18.06 -3.36 -2.73
N ARG A 182 18.94 -3.22 -3.73
CA ARG A 182 20.40 -3.10 -3.58
C ARG A 182 20.90 -1.67 -3.41
N LEU A 183 20.03 -0.67 -3.55
CA LEU A 183 20.40 0.74 -3.45
C LEU A 183 21.00 1.05 -2.09
N TYR A 184 22.10 1.81 -2.06
CA TYR A 184 22.88 2.01 -0.84
C TYR A 184 22.13 2.83 0.22
N VAL A 185 22.01 2.27 1.43
CA VAL A 185 21.53 2.97 2.61
C VAL A 185 22.65 3.03 3.63
N SER A 186 23.19 4.22 3.87
CA SER A 186 24.31 4.41 4.78
C SER A 186 23.93 4.04 6.23
N PRO A 187 24.90 3.62 7.07
CA PRO A 187 24.65 3.35 8.48
C PRO A 187 23.99 4.54 9.21
N ALA A 188 24.37 5.75 8.85
CA ALA A 188 23.82 6.97 9.43
C ALA A 188 22.32 7.17 9.09
N ILE A 189 21.91 6.86 7.86
CA ILE A 189 20.49 6.88 7.47
C ILE A 189 19.71 5.75 8.15
N LYS A 190 20.27 4.54 8.24
CA LYS A 190 19.65 3.43 8.99
C LYS A 190 19.41 3.83 10.45
N GLN A 191 20.41 4.44 11.09
CA GLN A 191 20.28 4.94 12.46
C GLN A 191 19.22 6.04 12.56
N TYR A 192 19.15 6.97 11.59
CA TYR A 192 18.12 8.00 11.55
C TYR A 192 16.70 7.43 11.50
N VAL A 193 16.46 6.46 10.60
CA VAL A 193 15.16 5.75 10.49
C VAL A 193 14.80 5.06 11.79
N VAL A 194 15.74 4.34 12.41
CA VAL A 194 15.51 3.65 13.69
C VAL A 194 15.22 4.65 14.82
N SER A 195 15.94 5.77 14.88
CA SER A 195 15.74 6.82 15.88
C SER A 195 14.36 7.46 15.76
N ILE A 196 13.89 7.78 14.54
CA ILE A 196 12.53 8.28 14.29
C ILE A 196 11.50 7.29 14.83
N VAL A 197 11.60 6.03 14.40
CA VAL A 197 10.63 5.00 14.78
C VAL A 197 10.65 4.77 16.29
N ARG A 198 11.83 4.73 16.92
CA ARG A 198 11.95 4.59 18.38
C ARG A 198 11.33 5.77 19.13
N ALA A 199 11.57 6.99 18.67
CA ALA A 199 10.97 8.19 19.27
C ALA A 199 9.44 8.14 19.27
N THR A 200 8.80 7.52 18.26
CA THR A 200 7.34 7.32 18.29
C THR A 200 6.87 6.41 19.43
N ARG A 201 7.68 5.45 19.88
CA ARG A 201 7.31 4.53 20.98
C ARG A 201 7.51 5.12 22.35
N GLU A 202 8.25 6.24 22.44
CA GLU A 202 8.55 6.96 23.67
C GLU A 202 7.56 8.11 23.92
N LEU A 203 6.62 8.37 22.98
CA LEU A 203 5.60 9.40 23.13
C LEU A 203 4.44 8.93 24.04
N PRO A 204 4.13 9.66 25.13
CA PRO A 204 3.02 9.30 26.02
C PRO A 204 1.65 9.49 25.36
N GLN A 205 1.54 10.31 24.31
CA GLN A 205 0.29 10.52 23.56
C GLN A 205 -0.09 9.33 22.67
N LEU A 206 0.76 8.30 22.58
CA LEU A 206 0.52 7.14 21.74
C LEU A 206 0.31 5.89 22.59
N ARG A 207 -0.82 5.23 22.35
CA ARG A 207 -1.08 3.87 22.84
C ARG A 207 -0.23 2.84 22.11
N LEU A 208 0.04 3.08 20.82
CA LEU A 208 0.89 2.23 19.98
C LEU A 208 1.77 3.11 19.08
N GLY A 209 3.09 2.97 19.24
CA GLY A 209 4.08 3.54 18.34
C GLY A 209 4.43 2.60 17.18
N VAL A 210 5.26 3.08 16.26
CA VAL A 210 5.61 2.35 15.04
C VAL A 210 6.45 1.10 15.34
N SER A 211 6.06 -0.04 14.77
CA SER A 211 6.77 -1.33 14.87
C SER A 211 8.11 -1.34 14.12
N PRO A 212 9.02 -2.32 14.34
CA PRO A 212 10.20 -2.50 13.51
C PRO A 212 9.90 -2.69 12.01
N ARG A 213 8.71 -3.22 11.66
CA ARG A 213 8.25 -3.32 10.27
C ARG A 213 8.14 -1.94 9.62
N GLY A 214 7.72 -0.92 10.38
CA GLY A 214 7.70 0.46 9.91
C GLY A 214 9.08 1.02 9.58
N SER A 215 10.13 0.63 10.32
CA SER A 215 11.52 1.00 9.98
C SER A 215 11.96 0.41 8.64
N VAL A 216 11.67 -0.88 8.41
CA VAL A 216 12.01 -1.57 7.17
C VAL A 216 11.23 -0.97 6.00
N ALA A 217 9.93 -0.77 6.19
CA ALA A 217 9.03 -0.14 5.22
C ALA A 217 9.53 1.25 4.80
N LEU A 218 9.91 2.10 5.77
CA LEU A 218 10.38 3.46 5.49
C LEU A 218 11.71 3.46 4.72
N ALA A 219 12.65 2.58 5.09
CA ALA A 219 13.91 2.44 4.38
C ALA A 219 13.71 1.95 2.93
N ARG A 220 12.87 0.92 2.73
CA ARG A 220 12.54 0.39 1.39
C ARG A 220 11.85 1.42 0.52
N ALA A 221 10.89 2.15 1.07
CA ALA A 221 10.21 3.24 0.37
C ALA A 221 11.20 4.35 -0.03
N ALA A 222 12.12 4.72 0.86
CA ALA A 222 13.13 5.73 0.58
C ALA A 222 14.14 5.28 -0.49
N GLN A 223 14.51 4.00 -0.51
CA GLN A 223 15.29 3.42 -1.61
C GLN A 223 14.56 3.55 -2.94
N ALA A 224 13.26 3.25 -2.99
CA ALA A 224 12.48 3.35 -4.22
C ALA A 224 12.39 4.78 -4.75
N VAL A 225 12.19 5.77 -3.87
CA VAL A 225 12.23 7.20 -4.26
C VAL A 225 13.60 7.58 -4.78
N ALA A 226 14.67 7.25 -4.06
CA ALA A 226 16.03 7.57 -4.48
C ALA A 226 16.38 6.97 -5.86
N ALA A 227 16.01 5.72 -6.10
CA ALA A 227 16.21 5.06 -7.39
C ALA A 227 15.39 5.72 -8.51
N SER A 228 14.14 6.11 -8.22
CA SER A 228 13.26 6.77 -9.19
C SER A 228 13.76 8.14 -9.61
N ASP A 229 14.48 8.83 -8.71
CA ASP A 229 15.18 10.09 -8.99
C ASP A 229 16.57 9.87 -9.66
N GLY A 230 16.93 8.64 -10.01
CA GLY A 230 18.21 8.30 -10.64
C GLY A 230 19.42 8.38 -9.69
N ARG A 231 19.20 8.42 -8.37
CA ARG A 231 20.27 8.48 -7.36
C ARG A 231 20.68 7.07 -6.91
N ALA A 232 21.94 6.92 -6.53
CA ALA A 232 22.51 5.65 -6.08
C ALA A 232 22.46 5.43 -4.55
N PHE A 233 21.99 6.42 -3.79
CA PHE A 233 21.93 6.37 -2.33
C PHE A 233 20.75 7.16 -1.76
N VAL A 234 20.29 6.72 -0.60
CA VAL A 234 19.20 7.36 0.15
C VAL A 234 19.71 8.56 0.96
N THR A 235 18.94 9.64 0.96
CA THR A 235 19.17 10.85 1.76
C THR A 235 18.19 10.93 2.93
N ALA A 236 18.45 11.82 3.89
CA ALA A 236 17.53 12.06 5.00
C ALA A 236 16.20 12.70 4.53
N ASP A 237 16.23 13.47 3.43
CA ASP A 237 15.03 14.13 2.90
C ASP A 237 14.09 13.11 2.23
N ASP A 238 14.63 12.06 1.60
CA ASP A 238 13.84 10.92 1.11
C ASP A 238 13.05 10.28 2.25
N VAL A 239 13.73 10.04 3.37
CA VAL A 239 13.12 9.47 4.57
C VAL A 239 12.02 10.40 5.08
N LYS A 240 12.32 11.68 5.30
CA LYS A 240 11.35 12.65 5.85
C LYS A 240 10.10 12.78 4.99
N ARG A 241 10.25 12.86 3.68
CA ARG A 241 9.13 13.00 2.74
C ARG A 241 8.14 11.84 2.83
N LEU A 242 8.62 10.65 3.19
CA LEU A 242 7.83 9.42 3.20
C LEU A 242 7.19 9.09 4.56
N ILE A 243 7.65 9.73 5.64
CA ILE A 243 7.14 9.51 7.00
C ILE A 243 5.60 9.57 7.11
N PRO A 244 4.91 10.62 6.62
CA PRO A 244 3.45 10.70 6.79
C PRO A 244 2.72 9.54 6.10
N PHE A 245 3.25 9.06 4.97
CA PHE A 245 2.63 8.00 4.15
C PHE A 245 2.96 6.59 4.64
N VAL A 246 4.11 6.39 5.28
CA VAL A 246 4.58 5.05 5.70
C VAL A 246 4.33 4.79 7.18
N LEU A 247 4.40 5.83 8.03
CA LEU A 247 4.32 5.69 9.49
C LEU A 247 2.95 6.05 10.06
N GLY A 248 2.21 6.98 9.43
CA GLY A 248 0.99 7.55 10.00
C GLY A 248 -0.09 6.51 10.33
N HIS A 249 -0.24 5.48 9.49
CA HIS A 249 -1.22 4.41 9.69
C HIS A 249 -0.77 3.32 10.68
N ARG A 250 0.47 3.40 11.19
CA ARG A 250 1.06 2.42 12.13
C ARG A 250 1.07 2.92 13.57
N MET A 251 0.40 4.04 13.83
CA MET A 251 0.38 4.73 15.11
C MET A 251 -1.04 4.83 15.62
N MET A 252 -1.17 4.87 16.94
CA MET A 252 -2.47 4.99 17.59
C MET A 252 -2.38 5.89 18.80
N LEU A 253 -3.30 6.85 18.87
CA LEU A 253 -3.41 7.79 19.98
C LEU A 253 -3.84 7.08 21.26
N SER A 254 -3.40 7.62 22.40
CA SER A 254 -4.02 7.30 23.68
C SER A 254 -5.42 7.94 23.75
N PRO A 255 -6.36 7.38 24.54
CA PRO A 255 -7.69 7.98 24.69
C PRO A 255 -7.65 9.45 25.11
N GLU A 256 -6.71 9.82 25.97
CA GLU A 256 -6.53 11.19 26.47
C GLU A 256 -6.05 12.13 25.37
N ALA A 257 -5.14 11.68 24.50
CA ALA A 257 -4.65 12.46 23.38
C ALA A 257 -5.73 12.66 22.31
N ASP A 258 -6.53 11.63 22.05
CA ASP A 258 -7.67 11.68 21.12
C ASP A 258 -8.74 12.68 21.61
N LEU A 259 -9.10 12.63 22.90
CA LEU A 259 -9.99 13.60 23.55
C LEU A 259 -9.45 15.04 23.51
N ALA A 260 -8.14 15.21 23.58
CA ALA A 260 -7.48 16.51 23.49
C ALA A 260 -7.35 17.04 22.05
N GLY A 261 -7.82 16.28 21.04
CA GLY A 261 -7.76 16.67 19.63
C GLY A 261 -6.35 16.60 19.02
N VAL A 262 -5.42 15.88 19.65
CA VAL A 262 -4.06 15.70 19.13
C VAL A 262 -4.11 14.82 17.89
N THR A 263 -3.40 15.22 16.82
CA THR A 263 -3.36 14.42 15.59
C THR A 263 -2.06 13.64 15.43
N ILE A 264 -2.11 12.50 14.75
CA ILE A 264 -0.92 11.71 14.40
C ILE A 264 0.05 12.55 13.54
N ALA A 265 -0.48 13.41 12.66
CA ALA A 265 0.32 14.27 11.79
C ALA A 265 1.19 15.25 12.61
N GLU A 266 0.61 15.89 13.64
CA GLU A 266 1.35 16.77 14.55
C GLU A 266 2.41 16.02 15.35
N LEU A 267 2.09 14.82 15.83
CA LEU A 267 3.03 13.99 16.59
C LEU A 267 4.21 13.55 15.71
N LEU A 268 3.96 13.19 14.46
CA LEU A 268 5.01 12.84 13.49
C LEU A 268 5.92 14.04 13.18
N ASP A 269 5.36 15.22 12.92
CA ASP A 269 6.14 16.43 12.68
C ASP A 269 7.04 16.76 13.89
N ARG A 270 6.51 16.62 15.11
CA ARG A 270 7.28 16.80 16.35
C ARG A 270 8.43 15.79 16.48
N VAL A 271 8.20 14.53 16.14
CA VAL A 271 9.24 13.47 16.15
C VAL A 271 10.31 13.76 15.10
N VAL A 272 9.93 14.16 13.90
CA VAL A 272 10.88 14.48 12.82
C VAL A 272 11.78 15.64 13.19
N LYS A 273 11.23 16.66 13.87
CA LYS A 273 11.97 17.82 14.37
C LYS A 273 12.88 17.50 15.56
N SER A 274 12.52 16.51 16.40
CA SER A 274 13.31 16.17 17.59
C SER A 274 14.50 15.28 17.30
N VAL A 275 14.44 14.45 16.25
CA VAL A 275 15.54 13.54 15.89
C VAL A 275 16.58 14.27 15.02
N PRO A 276 17.85 14.38 15.47
CA PRO A 276 18.88 15.05 14.69
C PRO A 276 19.09 14.37 13.32
N VAL A 277 19.11 15.19 12.27
CA VAL A 277 19.45 14.74 10.92
C VAL A 277 20.92 14.33 10.90
N PRO A 278 21.28 13.18 10.31
CA PRO A 278 22.67 12.81 10.15
C PRO A 278 23.43 13.90 9.41
N LYS A 279 24.54 14.37 10.00
CA LYS A 279 25.47 15.23 9.28
C LYS A 279 26.03 14.42 8.12
N ARG A 280 26.07 15.02 6.93
CA ARG A 280 26.84 14.47 5.82
C ARG A 280 28.26 14.29 6.36
N ARG A 281 28.75 13.05 6.37
CA ARG A 281 30.18 12.83 6.52
C ARG A 281 30.80 13.43 5.26
N ASP A 282 31.51 14.54 5.43
CA ASP A 282 32.49 14.99 4.44
C ASP A 282 33.62 13.95 4.49
N ASP A 283 33.42 12.81 3.83
CA ASP A 283 34.47 11.82 3.69
C ASP A 283 35.38 12.30 2.54
N ALA A 284 36.60 12.64 2.95
CA ALA A 284 37.78 12.93 2.15
C ALA A 284 38.22 11.77 1.25
#